data_AF-A0A540NKQ5-F1
#
_entry.id   AF-A0A540NKQ5-F1
#
_cell.length_a   1.000
_cell.length_b   1.000
_cell.length_c   1.000
_cell.angle_alpha   90.00
_cell.angle_beta   90.00
_cell.angle_gamma   90.00
#
_symmetry.space_group_name_H-M   'P 1'
#
loop_
_entity.id
_entity.type
_entity.pdbx_description
1 polymer ?
#
loop_
_entity_poly.entity_id
_entity_poly.type
_entity_poly.pdbx_seq_one_letter_code
_entity_poly.pdbx_strand_id
1 'polypeptide(L)'
;MDGIIFDALEKLFAWATSISPSQIDILVVNVSMFSPAPSLSSRMVNRYKMRDDIKSFNLSGMGYSATLIAIDVVQNLFKSHKNANAIVVNTESLAPHWYCGV
;
A
#
# COMPACT_ATOMS: atom_id res chain seq x y z
N MET A 1 -2.85 9.99 -8.96
CA MET A 1 -2.13 8.86 -8.33
C MET A 1 -3.11 7.84 -7.75
N ASP A 2 -4.09 8.28 -6.96
CA ASP A 2 -5.10 7.40 -6.35
C ASP A 2 -5.85 6.49 -7.34
N GLY A 3 -6.26 7.01 -8.50
CA GLY A 3 -7.02 6.23 -9.49
C GLY A 3 -6.27 5.00 -10.02
N ILE A 4 -4.96 5.09 -10.25
CA ILE A 4 -4.13 3.97 -10.73
C ILE A 4 -4.04 2.88 -9.64
N ILE A 5 -3.92 3.31 -8.39
CA ILE A 5 -3.83 2.40 -7.24
C ILE A 5 -5.17 1.70 -7.02
N PHE A 6 -6.28 2.43 -7.14
CA PHE A 6 -7.61 1.85 -7.01
C PHE A 6 -7.93 0.87 -8.14
N ASP A 7 -7.56 1.18 -9.38
CA ASP A 7 -7.72 0.24 -10.52
C ASP A 7 -6.90 -1.04 -10.31
N ALA A 8 -5.65 -0.91 -9.83
CA ALA A 8 -4.81 -2.07 -9.50
C ALA A 8 -5.41 -2.94 -8.38
N LEU A 9 -5.95 -2.32 -7.32
CA LEU A 9 -6.63 -3.04 -6.24
C LEU A 9 -7.94 -3.68 -6.69
N GLU A 10 -8.75 -3.00 -7.51
CA GLU A 10 -9.98 -3.56 -8.07
C GLU A 10 -9.66 -4.79 -8.92
N LYS A 11 -8.62 -4.73 -9.75
CA LYS A 11 -8.13 -5.90 -10.51
C LYS A 11 -7.63 -7.02 -9.60
N LEU A 12 -6.91 -6.70 -8.53
CA LEU A 12 -6.44 -7.69 -7.56
C LEU A 12 -7.62 -8.44 -6.90
N PHE A 13 -8.62 -7.69 -6.42
CA PHE A 13 -9.82 -8.25 -5.79
C PHE A 13 -10.71 -9.00 -6.79
N ALA A 14 -10.76 -8.57 -8.05
CA ALA A 14 -11.55 -9.23 -9.08
C ALA A 14 -10.89 -10.49 -9.66
N TRP A 15 -9.56 -10.49 -9.82
CA TRP A 15 -8.84 -11.48 -10.63
C TRP A 15 -8.12 -12.55 -9.79
N ALA A 16 -7.44 -12.16 -8.73
CA ALA A 16 -6.35 -12.97 -8.18
C ALA A 16 -6.71 -13.72 -6.90
N THR A 17 -7.75 -13.30 -6.19
CA THR A 17 -7.98 -13.74 -4.82
C THR A 17 -9.47 -13.69 -4.52
N SER A 18 -10.09 -14.82 -4.15
CA SER A 18 -11.40 -14.85 -3.48
C SER A 18 -11.35 -14.22 -2.06
N ILE A 19 -10.50 -13.20 -1.88
CA ILE A 19 -10.24 -12.51 -0.63
C ILE A 19 -10.97 -11.18 -0.72
N SER A 20 -11.96 -11.03 0.14
CA SER A 20 -12.67 -9.76 0.29
C SER A 20 -11.76 -8.70 0.94
N PRO A 21 -11.95 -7.40 0.66
CA PRO A 21 -11.20 -6.35 1.33
C PRO A 21 -11.28 -6.38 2.87
N SER A 22 -12.37 -6.93 3.42
CA SER A 22 -12.57 -7.10 4.87
C SER A 22 -11.69 -8.20 5.49
N GLN A 23 -11.12 -9.09 4.68
CA GLN A 23 -10.20 -10.14 5.12
C GLN A 23 -8.73 -9.69 5.13
N ILE A 24 -8.43 -8.44 4.79
CA ILE A 24 -7.08 -7.89 4.84
C ILE A 24 -6.81 -7.39 6.26
N ASP A 25 -5.73 -7.88 6.87
CA ASP A 25 -5.32 -7.51 8.23
C ASP A 25 -4.22 -6.45 8.23
N ILE A 26 -3.37 -6.48 7.19
CA ILE A 26 -2.18 -5.64 7.09
C ILE A 26 -2.16 -4.96 5.72
N LEU A 27 -2.04 -3.63 5.72
CA LEU A 27 -1.88 -2.83 4.52
C LEU A 27 -0.59 -2.02 4.64
N VAL A 28 0.40 -2.35 3.82
CA VAL A 28 1.64 -1.57 3.72
C VAL A 28 1.61 -0.80 2.41
N VAL A 29 1.62 0.52 2.51
CA VAL A 29 1.62 1.43 1.36
C VAL A 29 2.96 2.12 1.32
N ASN A 30 3.66 2.00 0.21
CA ASN A 30 4.91 2.70 -0.04
C ASN A 30 4.67 3.81 -1.07
N VAL A 31 4.88 5.05 -0.64
CA VAL A 31 4.86 6.23 -1.49
C VAL A 31 6.13 7.05 -1.27
N SER A 32 7.02 7.03 -2.26
CA SER A 32 8.36 7.60 -2.14
C SER A 32 8.35 9.12 -1.89
N MET A 33 7.46 9.86 -2.57
CA MET A 33 7.53 11.32 -2.73
C MET A 33 6.22 12.07 -2.43
N PHE A 34 5.19 11.37 -1.95
CA PHE A 34 3.84 11.93 -1.81
C PHE A 34 3.21 11.49 -0.49
N SER A 35 3.15 12.40 0.48
CA SER A 35 2.52 12.19 1.79
C SER A 35 1.34 13.14 1.97
N PRO A 36 0.21 12.90 1.26
CA PRO A 36 -0.99 13.72 1.38
C PRO A 36 -1.67 13.51 2.75
N ALA A 37 -2.39 14.52 3.23
CA ALA A 37 -3.31 14.40 4.36
C ALA A 37 -4.76 14.52 3.82
N PRO A 38 -5.65 13.53 4.02
CA PRO A 38 -5.45 12.23 4.69
C PRO A 38 -4.48 11.32 3.92
N SER A 39 -3.82 10.37 4.60
CA SER A 39 -2.84 9.47 3.98
C SER A 39 -3.48 8.58 2.91
N LEU A 40 -2.66 8.13 1.96
CA LEU A 40 -3.11 7.22 0.89
C LEU A 40 -3.68 5.91 1.49
N SER A 41 -3.04 5.37 2.54
CA SER A 41 -3.54 4.20 3.25
C SER A 41 -4.93 4.43 3.85
N SER A 42 -5.17 5.57 4.49
CA SER A 42 -6.50 5.91 5.02
C SER A 42 -7.56 6.06 3.93
N ARG A 43 -7.21 6.61 2.76
CA ARG A 43 -8.12 6.68 1.61
C ARG A 43 -8.50 5.29 1.08
N MET A 44 -7.55 4.36 1.02
CA MET A 44 -7.79 2.98 0.59
C MET A 44 -8.68 2.24 1.58
N VAL A 45 -8.38 2.32 2.88
CA VAL A 45 -9.19 1.72 3.95
C VAL A 45 -10.64 2.19 3.88
N ASN A 46 -10.86 3.51 3.77
CA ASN A 46 -12.21 4.07 3.70
C ASN A 46 -12.95 3.71 2.40
N ARG A 47 -12.25 3.68 1.26
CA ARG A 47 -12.86 3.37 -0.05
C ARG A 47 -13.32 1.92 -0.13
N TYR A 48 -12.49 0.97 0.31
CA TYR A 48 -12.80 -0.46 0.23
C TYR A 48 -13.53 -1.01 1.45
N LYS A 49 -13.86 -0.15 2.43
CA LYS A 49 -14.51 -0.56 3.69
C LYS A 49 -13.78 -1.73 4.35
N MET A 50 -12.46 -1.57 4.45
CA MET A 50 -11.62 -2.51 5.19
C MET A 50 -11.96 -2.45 6.69
N ARG A 51 -11.51 -3.45 7.43
CA ARG A 51 -11.78 -3.58 8.88
C ARG A 51 -11.19 -2.40 9.67
N ASP A 52 -11.87 -1.96 10.72
CA ASP A 52 -11.45 -0.80 11.52
C ASP A 52 -10.14 -1.04 12.30
N ASP A 53 -9.81 -2.29 12.60
CA ASP A 53 -8.57 -2.73 13.28
C ASP A 53 -7.44 -3.08 12.28
N ILE A 54 -7.59 -2.72 11.01
CA ILE A 54 -6.54 -2.96 10.00
C ILE A 54 -5.23 -2.25 10.37
N LYS A 55 -4.12 -2.97 10.23
CA LYS A 55 -2.79 -2.41 10.46
C LYS A 55 -2.30 -1.73 9.19
N SER A 56 -2.49 -0.42 9.12
CA SER A 56 -2.04 0.39 7.98
C SER A 56 -0.68 1.04 8.24
N PHE A 57 0.28 0.81 7.35
CA PHE A 57 1.61 1.42 7.37
C PHE A 57 1.81 2.28 6.11
N ASN A 58 2.32 3.49 6.27
CA ASN A 58 2.69 4.36 5.14
C ASN A 58 4.20 4.59 5.17
N LEU A 59 4.93 3.98 4.25
CA LEU A 59 6.37 4.12 4.08
C LEU A 59 6.65 5.24 3.08
N SER A 60 7.49 6.19 3.48
CA SER A 60 7.92 7.32 2.64
C SER A 60 9.39 7.64 2.88
N GLY A 61 10.09 8.20 1.89
CA GLY A 61 11.49 8.62 2.05
C GLY A 61 12.54 7.51 2.03
N MET A 62 12.15 6.25 1.77
CA MET A 62 13.05 5.08 1.75
C MET A 62 13.70 4.83 0.38
N GLY A 63 13.38 5.65 -0.64
CA GLY A 63 13.92 5.53 -2.00
C GLY A 63 13.58 4.20 -2.67
N TYR A 64 14.46 3.73 -3.56
CA TYR A 64 14.29 2.47 -4.29
C TYR A 64 14.27 1.23 -3.39
N SER A 65 14.86 1.30 -2.19
CA SER A 65 14.89 0.21 -1.21
C SER A 65 13.57 0.01 -0.47
N ALA A 66 12.61 0.93 -0.64
CA ALA A 66 11.34 0.91 0.06
C ALA A 66 10.52 -0.36 -0.17
N THR A 67 10.62 -1.00 -1.35
CA THR A 67 9.99 -2.29 -1.62
C THR A 67 10.50 -3.41 -0.72
N LEU A 68 11.82 -3.53 -0.56
CA LEU A 68 12.42 -4.58 0.27
C LEU A 68 12.09 -4.36 1.75
N ILE A 69 12.11 -3.11 2.19
CA ILE A 69 11.72 -2.74 3.55
C ILE A 69 10.24 -3.08 3.79
N ALA A 70 9.35 -2.79 2.83
CA ALA A 70 7.94 -3.14 2.94
C ALA A 70 7.73 -4.65 3.12
N ILE A 71 8.48 -5.47 2.38
CA ILE A 71 8.43 -6.93 2.48
C ILE A 71 8.96 -7.40 3.84
N ASP A 72 10.08 -6.87 4.32
CA ASP A 72 10.63 -7.22 5.64
C ASP A 72 9.65 -6.87 6.78
N VAL A 73 9.00 -5.71 6.70
CA VAL A 73 7.94 -5.31 7.65
C VAL A 73 6.81 -6.34 7.65
N VAL A 74 6.30 -6.75 6.49
CA VAL A 74 5.24 -7.77 6.41
C VAL A 74 5.70 -9.11 6.96
N GLN A 75 6.92 -9.55 6.65
CA GLN A 75 7.47 -10.80 7.18
C GLN A 75 7.57 -10.79 8.70
N ASN A 76 8.03 -9.67 9.28
CA ASN A 76 8.09 -9.53 10.74
C ASN A 76 6.70 -9.45 11.36
N LEU A 77 5.72 -8.85 10.69
CA LEU A 77 4.33 -8.86 11.15
C LEU A 77 3.72 -10.26 11.14
N PHE A 78 4.01 -11.09 10.14
CA PHE A 78 3.54 -12.48 10.08
C PHE A 78 4.12 -13.37 11.19
N LYS A 79 5.30 -13.06 11.73
CA LYS A 79 5.82 -13.76 12.92
C LYS A 79 4.94 -13.55 14.15
N SER A 80 4.29 -12.39 14.25
CA SER A 80 3.42 -12.03 15.39
C SER A 80 1.93 -12.30 15.11
N HIS A 81 1.50 -12.26 13.84
CA HIS A 81 0.11 -12.43 13.43
C HIS A 81 -0.04 -13.68 12.57
N LYS A 82 -0.51 -14.78 13.18
CA LYS A 82 -0.78 -16.02 12.46
C LYS A 82 -2.05 -15.89 11.62
N ASN A 83 -2.02 -16.49 10.43
CA ASN A 83 -3.17 -16.54 9.50
C ASN A 83 -3.73 -15.15 9.11
N ALA A 84 -2.82 -14.19 8.86
CA ALA A 84 -3.17 -12.84 8.44
C ALA A 84 -2.96 -12.65 6.94
N ASN A 85 -3.80 -11.85 6.29
CA ASN A 85 -3.59 -11.44 4.90
C ASN A 85 -2.96 -10.05 4.86
N ALA A 86 -1.87 -9.91 4.11
CA ALA A 86 -1.19 -8.64 3.91
C ALA A 86 -1.21 -8.22 2.45
N ILE A 87 -1.42 -6.92 2.22
CA ILE A 87 -1.25 -6.30 0.90
C ILE A 87 -0.13 -5.27 1.00
N VAL A 88 0.82 -5.37 0.06
CA VAL A 88 1.87 -4.39 -0.14
C VAL A 88 1.56 -3.62 -1.42
N VAL A 89 1.40 -2.31 -1.32
CA VAL A 89 1.14 -1.42 -2.45
C VAL A 89 2.31 -0.48 -2.62
N ASN A 90 3.00 -0.60 -3.76
CA ASN A 90 4.13 0.25 -4.09
C ASN A 90 3.76 1.17 -5.24
N THR A 91 4.02 2.45 -5.05
CA THR A 91 3.72 3.49 -6.04
C THR A 91 4.99 4.30 -6.24
N GLU A 92 5.46 4.35 -7.47
CA GLU A 92 6.59 5.18 -7.86
C GLU A 92 6.08 6.25 -8.84
N SER A 93 6.45 7.51 -8.61
CA SER A 93 6.17 8.59 -9.54
C SER A 93 7.46 9.35 -9.79
N LEU A 94 7.99 9.24 -11.01
CA LEU A 94 9.15 10.02 -11.46
C LEU A 94 8.82 11.51 -11.71
N ALA A 95 7.53 11.86 -11.80
CA ALA A 95 7.08 13.20 -12.19
C ALA A 95 7.59 14.37 -11.33
N PRO A 96 7.71 14.28 -9.98
CA PRO A 96 8.13 15.43 -9.18
C PRO A 96 9.63 15.78 -9.30
N HIS A 97 10.45 14.89 -9.87
CA HIS A 97 11.90 15.06 -9.98
C HIS A 97 12.36 15.11 -11.44
N TRP A 98 11.42 15.27 -12.38
CA TRP A 98 11.75 15.33 -13.79
C TRP A 98 12.41 16.66 -14.10
N TYR A 99 13.73 16.65 -14.25
CA TYR A 99 14.47 17.78 -14.80
C TYR A 99 14.26 17.79 -16.31
N CYS A 100 13.60 18.82 -16.83
CA CYS A 100 13.31 18.93 -18.27
C CYS A 100 14.56 19.22 -19.13
N GLY A 101 15.75 19.35 -18.55
CA GLY A 101 16.88 19.97 -19.26
C GLY A 101 16.69 21.48 -19.38
N VAL A 102 17.78 22.18 -19.67
CA VAL A 102 17.74 23.53 -20.25
C VAL A 102 17.60 23.43 -21.76
#